data_AF-A0A2V8QL01-F1
#
_entry.id   AF-A0A2V8QL01-F1
#
_cell.length_a   1.000
_cell.length_b   1.000
_cell.length_c   1.000
_cell.angle_alpha   90.00
_cell.angle_beta   90.00
_cell.angle_gamma   90.00
#
_symmetry.space_group_name_H-M   'P 1'
#
loop_
_entity.id
_entity.type
_entity.pdbx_description
1 polymer ?
#
loop_
_entity_poly.entity_id
_entity_poly.type
_entity_poly.pdbx_seq_one_letter_code
_entity_poly.pdbx_strand_id
1 'polypeptide(L)'
;MDATHRYTAPDAVARYRSLALLAGGDFLVAGVVLAYTLGSYAGYGGFVQVFRSYLVGFFFCTGIAVGSLAWLSLGHMTGGAWALTSRRLFEAATRTLPFCLVLFIPVVVSLFVHEGGRSLYEWTDAARVAGDEALKHKQPYLNIPFFVVRGVIYFAAWFFLANLLNRWSAEQDTTGDPRLRRKMQDISGVVILVVGLTATFAAFDWGMSLEPHWFSTIYGLIVLSGWGLSALAFVITVATFLRHHEPMNDAYQPLHFHDWGKLLLTLV
;
A
#
# COMPACT_ATOMS: atom_id res chain seq x y z
N MET A 1 -36.05 -2.04 -14.51
CA MET A 1 -35.08 -1.99 -13.39
C MET A 1 -35.22 -0.62 -12.79
N ASP A 2 -35.73 -0.56 -11.57
CA ASP A 2 -36.10 0.69 -10.91
C ASP A 2 -34.84 1.52 -10.62
N ALA A 3 -34.76 2.72 -11.19
CA ALA A 3 -33.58 3.59 -11.14
C ALA A 3 -33.37 4.25 -9.75
N THR A 4 -34.05 3.76 -8.72
CA THR A 4 -34.16 4.37 -7.38
C THR A 4 -33.49 3.57 -6.28
N HIS A 5 -33.03 2.35 -6.54
CA HIS A 5 -32.28 1.57 -5.54
C HIS A 5 -30.83 2.07 -5.45
N ARG A 6 -30.59 3.05 -4.56
CA ARG A 6 -29.23 3.39 -4.14
C ARG A 6 -28.70 2.24 -3.30
N TYR A 7 -27.79 1.44 -3.85
CA TYR A 7 -27.08 0.42 -3.10
C TYR A 7 -26.21 1.08 -2.03
N THR A 8 -26.61 0.98 -0.77
CA THR A 8 -25.82 1.41 0.38
C THR A 8 -24.97 0.25 0.90
N ALA A 9 -23.83 0.55 1.51
CA ALA A 9 -23.05 -0.48 2.19
C ALA A 9 -23.88 -1.12 3.32
N PRO A 10 -23.77 -2.44 3.55
CA PRO A 10 -24.44 -3.11 4.67
C PRO A 10 -24.03 -2.51 6.02
N ASP A 11 -24.95 -2.49 7.00
CA ASP A 11 -24.66 -2.02 8.38
C ASP A 11 -23.51 -2.79 9.04
N ALA A 12 -23.32 -4.05 8.65
CA ALA A 12 -22.19 -4.87 9.06
C ALA A 12 -20.84 -4.19 8.76
N VAL A 13 -20.72 -3.45 7.66
CA VAL A 13 -19.52 -2.71 7.29
C VAL A 13 -19.22 -1.60 8.31
N ALA A 14 -20.24 -0.89 8.81
CA ALA A 14 -20.06 0.13 9.84
C ALA A 14 -19.60 -0.47 11.17
N ARG A 15 -20.13 -1.65 11.52
CA ARG A 15 -19.69 -2.41 12.70
C ARG A 15 -18.24 -2.87 12.55
N TYR A 16 -17.88 -3.48 11.41
CA TYR A 16 -16.50 -3.92 11.15
C TYR A 16 -15.51 -2.76 11.14
N ARG A 17 -15.89 -1.62 10.55
CA ARG A 17 -15.07 -0.40 10.60
C ARG A 17 -14.77 0.01 12.04
N SER A 18 -15.79 0.06 12.89
CA SER A 18 -15.63 0.51 14.29
C SER A 18 -14.78 -0.48 15.10
N LEU A 19 -15.02 -1.78 14.94
CA LEU A 19 -14.21 -2.83 15.58
C LEU A 19 -12.76 -2.80 15.08
N ALA A 20 -12.54 -2.62 13.78
CA ALA A 20 -11.20 -2.56 13.20
C ALA A 20 -10.43 -1.32 13.68
N LEU A 21 -11.08 -0.17 13.84
CA LEU A 21 -10.45 1.03 14.37
C LEU A 21 -10.09 0.89 15.86
N LEU A 22 -10.99 0.33 16.67
CA LEU A 22 -10.72 0.08 18.09
C LEU A 22 -9.59 -0.94 18.26
N ALA A 23 -9.73 -2.12 17.64
CA ALA A 23 -8.70 -3.15 17.69
C ALA A 23 -7.37 -2.64 17.13
N GLY A 24 -7.38 -1.94 16.01
CA GLY A 24 -6.18 -1.35 15.41
C GLY A 24 -5.49 -0.33 16.32
N GLY A 25 -6.27 0.53 17.00
CA GLY A 25 -5.75 1.48 17.98
C GLY A 25 -5.13 0.78 19.19
N ASP A 26 -5.84 -0.19 19.76
CA ASP A 26 -5.38 -0.95 20.92
C ASP A 26 -4.10 -1.75 20.60
N PHE A 27 -4.08 -2.45 19.46
CA PHE A 27 -2.90 -3.19 19.01
C PHE A 27 -1.73 -2.28 18.65
N LEU A 28 -1.97 -1.07 18.14
CA LEU A 28 -0.91 -0.10 17.88
C LEU A 28 -0.27 0.35 19.20
N VAL A 29 -1.07 0.73 20.20
CA VAL A 29 -0.56 1.16 21.51
C VAL A 29 0.18 0.02 22.21
N ALA A 30 -0.42 -1.17 22.26
CA ALA A 30 0.21 -2.35 22.84
C ALA A 30 1.51 -2.72 22.10
N GLY A 31 1.50 -2.65 20.78
CA GLY A 31 2.67 -2.92 19.94
C GLY A 31 3.81 -1.92 20.17
N VAL A 32 3.50 -0.63 20.31
CA VAL A 32 4.49 0.42 20.62
C VAL A 32 5.11 0.18 22.01
N VAL A 33 4.28 -0.05 23.03
CA VAL A 33 4.76 -0.31 24.39
C VAL A 33 5.63 -1.57 24.42
N LEU A 34 5.19 -2.64 23.76
CA LEU A 34 5.93 -3.90 23.70
C LEU A 34 7.26 -3.74 22.95
N ALA A 35 7.26 -3.10 21.78
CA ALA A 35 8.47 -2.87 20.99
C ALA A 35 9.47 -1.98 21.75
N TYR A 36 8.99 -0.94 22.44
CA TYR A 36 9.83 -0.06 23.23
C TYR A 36 10.47 -0.78 24.42
N THR A 37 9.68 -1.54 25.18
CA THR A 37 10.16 -2.27 26.36
C THR A 37 11.16 -3.35 25.98
N LEU A 38 10.87 -4.16 24.95
CA LEU A 38 11.78 -5.20 24.46
C LEU A 38 13.05 -4.60 23.86
N GLY A 39 12.93 -3.53 23.06
CA GLY A 39 14.08 -2.84 22.47
C GLY A 39 15.00 -2.23 23.53
N SER A 40 14.42 -1.65 24.58
CA SER A 40 15.17 -1.11 25.72
C SER A 40 15.87 -2.22 26.51
N TYR A 41 15.15 -3.30 26.83
CA TYR A 41 15.68 -4.43 27.59
C TYR A 41 16.82 -5.15 26.86
N ALA A 42 16.69 -5.36 25.56
CA ALA A 42 17.70 -6.03 24.75
C ALA A 42 18.85 -5.09 24.31
N GLY A 43 18.84 -3.82 24.71
CA GLY A 43 19.87 -2.85 24.37
C GLY A 43 19.88 -2.43 22.89
N TYR A 44 18.75 -2.59 22.17
CA TYR A 44 18.59 -2.18 20.77
C TYR A 44 18.19 -0.71 20.58
N GLY A 45 17.82 -0.02 21.66
CA GLY A 45 17.15 1.28 21.60
C GLY A 45 15.64 1.07 21.53
N GLY A 46 14.90 1.64 22.49
CA GLY A 46 13.46 1.45 22.58
C GLY A 46 12.74 2.04 21.38
N PHE A 47 13.04 3.29 21.03
CA PHE A 47 12.43 3.96 19.89
C PHE A 47 12.91 3.38 18.56
N VAL A 48 14.19 3.03 18.43
CA VAL A 48 14.71 2.38 17.21
C VAL A 48 13.95 1.08 16.93
N GLN A 49 13.68 0.27 17.96
CA GLN A 49 12.90 -0.96 17.80
C GLN A 49 11.44 -0.68 17.44
N VAL A 50 10.81 0.35 18.03
CA VAL A 50 9.46 0.79 17.63
C VAL A 50 9.42 1.14 16.15
N PHE A 51 10.38 1.92 15.65
CA PHE A 51 10.40 2.31 14.23
C PHE A 51 10.66 1.13 13.29
N ARG A 52 11.50 0.16 13.67
CA ARG A 52 11.69 -1.07 12.89
C ARG A 52 10.39 -1.85 12.73
N SER A 53 9.67 -2.08 13.83
CA SER A 53 8.38 -2.77 13.80
C SER A 53 7.31 -1.96 13.07
N TYR A 54 7.30 -0.64 13.25
CA TYR A 54 6.39 0.26 12.55
C TYR A 54 6.59 0.22 11.04
N LEU A 55 7.84 0.24 10.57
CA LEU A 55 8.18 0.21 9.15
C LEU A 55 7.59 -1.03 8.47
N VAL A 56 7.65 -2.21 9.10
CA VAL A 56 7.05 -3.45 8.57
C VAL A 56 5.55 -3.29 8.36
N GLY A 57 4.84 -2.77 9.37
CA GLY A 57 3.39 -2.54 9.28
C GLY A 57 3.04 -1.49 8.23
N PHE A 58 3.77 -0.37 8.20
CA PHE A 58 3.63 0.68 7.19
C PHE A 58 3.83 0.13 5.77
N PHE A 59 4.88 -0.68 5.56
CA PHE A 59 5.22 -1.26 4.27
C PHE A 59 4.13 -2.22 3.78
N PHE A 60 3.57 -3.02 4.69
CA PHE A 60 2.46 -3.92 4.40
C PHE A 60 1.16 -3.17 4.05
N CYS A 61 0.75 -2.22 4.90
CA CYS A 61 -0.48 -1.45 4.69
C CYS A 61 -0.42 -0.61 3.41
N THR A 62 0.71 0.05 3.14
CA THR A 62 0.93 0.80 1.89
C THR A 62 0.94 -0.14 0.69
N GLY A 63 1.53 -1.33 0.84
CA GLY A 63 1.53 -2.35 -0.19
C GLY A 63 0.14 -2.82 -0.62
N ILE A 64 -0.80 -2.96 0.32
CA ILE A 64 -2.20 -3.26 -0.02
C ILE A 64 -2.81 -2.14 -0.86
N ALA A 65 -2.62 -0.88 -0.48
CA ALA A 65 -3.20 0.26 -1.19
C ALA A 65 -2.62 0.44 -2.60
N VAL A 66 -1.29 0.40 -2.73
CA VAL A 66 -0.60 0.53 -4.02
C VAL A 66 -0.79 -0.70 -4.90
N GLY A 67 -0.73 -1.90 -4.32
CA GLY A 67 -1.03 -3.15 -5.01
C GLY A 67 -2.48 -3.18 -5.54
N SER A 68 -3.42 -2.60 -4.80
CA SER A 68 -4.81 -2.45 -5.26
C SER A 68 -4.92 -1.49 -6.46
N LEU A 69 -4.11 -0.43 -6.50
CA LEU A 69 -4.05 0.47 -7.66
C LEU A 69 -3.51 -0.24 -8.90
N ALA A 70 -2.51 -1.10 -8.74
CA ALA A 70 -1.97 -1.93 -9.82
C ALA A 70 -3.03 -2.92 -10.35
N TRP A 71 -3.71 -3.65 -9.46
CA TRP A 71 -4.77 -4.59 -9.84
C TRP A 71 -5.98 -3.90 -10.47
N LEU A 72 -6.40 -2.74 -9.93
CA LEU A 72 -7.47 -1.93 -10.51
C LEU A 72 -7.13 -1.55 -11.95
N SER A 73 -5.90 -1.07 -12.18
CA SER A 73 -5.43 -0.66 -13.51
C SER A 73 -5.33 -1.85 -14.46
N LEU A 74 -4.79 -2.97 -14.00
CA LEU A 74 -4.73 -4.20 -14.80
C LEU A 74 -6.13 -4.66 -15.19
N GLY A 75 -7.08 -4.66 -14.26
CA GLY A 75 -8.46 -5.03 -14.52
C GLY A 75 -9.17 -4.11 -15.51
N HIS A 76 -8.87 -2.81 -15.51
CA HIS A 76 -9.34 -1.90 -16.55
C HIS A 76 -8.77 -2.27 -17.92
N MET A 77 -7.46 -2.56 -18.01
CA MET A 77 -6.79 -2.89 -19.28
C MET A 77 -7.26 -4.20 -19.89
N THR A 78 -7.27 -5.29 -19.13
CA THR A 78 -7.56 -6.62 -19.68
C THR A 78 -9.05 -6.80 -19.96
N GLY A 79 -9.90 -6.14 -19.17
CA GLY A 79 -11.30 -6.54 -19.06
C GLY A 79 -11.43 -7.95 -18.45
N GLY A 80 -12.64 -8.28 -18.00
CA GLY A 80 -12.94 -9.59 -17.42
C GLY A 80 -13.94 -9.50 -16.27
N ALA A 81 -14.67 -10.60 -16.05
CA ALA A 81 -15.64 -10.69 -14.96
C ALA A 81 -14.96 -10.57 -13.59
N TRP A 82 -13.78 -11.19 -13.40
CA TRP A 82 -12.98 -11.12 -12.17
C TRP A 82 -12.62 -9.68 -11.78
N ALA A 83 -12.31 -8.84 -12.77
CA ALA A 83 -11.91 -7.45 -12.57
C ALA A 83 -13.12 -6.57 -12.28
N LEU A 84 -14.25 -6.80 -12.97
CA LEU A 84 -15.48 -6.04 -12.76
C LEU A 84 -16.04 -6.24 -11.35
N THR A 85 -16.07 -7.49 -10.88
CA THR A 85 -16.65 -7.85 -9.57
C THR A 85 -15.77 -7.41 -8.40
N SER A 86 -14.45 -7.37 -8.57
CA SER A 86 -13.51 -6.89 -7.54
C SER A 86 -13.23 -5.37 -7.58
N ARG A 87 -13.64 -4.68 -8.66
CA ARG A 87 -13.33 -3.26 -8.91
C ARG A 87 -13.58 -2.36 -7.70
N ARG A 88 -14.76 -2.47 -7.08
CA ARG A 88 -15.18 -1.59 -5.97
C ARG A 88 -14.33 -1.82 -4.72
N LEU A 89 -13.82 -3.03 -4.51
CA LEU A 89 -12.92 -3.34 -3.40
C LEU A 89 -11.54 -2.74 -3.63
N PHE A 90 -10.99 -2.86 -4.85
CA PHE A 90 -9.72 -2.22 -5.18
C PHE A 90 -9.83 -0.69 -5.11
N GLU A 91 -10.88 -0.09 -5.65
CA GLU A 91 -11.16 1.34 -5.52
C GLU A 91 -11.21 1.79 -4.07
N ALA A 92 -11.94 1.07 -3.20
CA ALA A 92 -12.00 1.38 -1.79
C ALA A 92 -10.63 1.29 -1.10
N ALA A 93 -9.83 0.27 -1.45
CA ALA A 93 -8.47 0.12 -0.93
C ALA A 93 -7.56 1.27 -1.41
N THR A 94 -7.65 1.71 -2.67
CA THR A 94 -6.84 2.86 -3.14
C THR A 94 -7.19 4.18 -2.44
N ARG A 95 -8.41 4.32 -1.93
CA ARG A 95 -8.84 5.51 -1.16
C ARG A 95 -8.18 5.61 0.22
N THR A 96 -7.40 4.61 0.63
CA THR A 96 -6.60 4.68 1.86
C THR A 96 -5.23 5.35 1.66
N LEU A 97 -4.80 5.60 0.42
CA LEU A 97 -3.50 6.24 0.11
C LEU A 97 -3.23 7.55 0.86
N PRO A 98 -4.20 8.48 1.06
CA PRO A 98 -3.98 9.67 1.88
C PRO A 98 -3.62 9.34 3.33
N PHE A 99 -4.19 8.28 3.89
CA PHE A 99 -3.86 7.81 5.24
C PHE A 99 -2.47 7.18 5.26
N CYS A 100 -2.07 6.43 4.22
CA CYS A 100 -0.71 5.93 4.09
C CYS A 100 0.33 7.07 4.07
N LEU A 101 0.02 8.21 3.45
CA LEU A 101 0.89 9.40 3.51
C LEU A 101 1.01 9.96 4.94
N VAL A 102 -0.07 9.98 5.70
CA VAL A 102 -0.01 10.38 7.13
C VAL A 102 0.81 9.37 7.93
N LEU A 103 0.65 8.06 7.66
CA LEU A 103 1.45 6.99 8.25
C LEU A 103 2.91 6.98 7.78
N PHE A 104 3.28 7.79 6.79
CA PHE A 104 4.68 7.99 6.42
C PHE A 104 5.38 8.95 7.40
N ILE A 105 4.64 9.76 8.18
CA ILE A 105 5.22 10.73 9.12
C ILE A 105 6.15 10.05 10.15
N PRO A 106 5.78 8.94 10.83
CA PRO A 106 6.70 8.29 11.75
C PRO A 106 7.95 7.71 11.06
N VAL A 107 7.86 7.33 9.78
CA VAL A 107 9.04 6.94 8.99
C VAL A 107 9.98 8.13 8.80
N VAL A 108 9.43 9.31 8.50
CA VAL A 108 10.24 10.55 8.41
C VAL A 108 10.83 10.95 9.76
N VAL A 109 10.07 10.84 10.85
CA VAL A 109 10.58 11.11 12.21
C VAL A 109 11.73 10.17 12.56
N SER A 110 11.65 8.90 12.16
CA SER A 110 12.70 7.92 12.42
C SER A 110 14.07 8.29 11.83
N LEU A 111 14.11 9.15 10.80
CA LEU A 111 15.34 9.64 10.18
C LEU A 111 16.18 10.54 11.09
N PHE A 112 15.57 11.06 12.16
CA PHE A 112 16.21 11.97 13.11
C PHE A 112 16.44 11.33 14.49
N VAL A 113 16.02 10.09 14.67
CA VAL A 113 16.13 9.38 15.96
C VAL A 113 17.32 8.44 15.94
N HIS A 114 18.32 8.77 16.76
CA HIS A 114 19.52 7.97 16.96
C HIS A 114 19.65 7.62 18.45
N GLU A 115 19.61 6.33 18.80
CA GLU A 115 19.74 5.84 20.18
C GLU A 115 20.97 4.97 20.32
N GLY A 116 21.90 5.33 21.21
CA GLY A 116 23.10 4.53 21.48
C GLY A 116 23.95 4.26 20.24
N GLY A 117 24.04 5.24 19.31
CA GLY A 117 24.76 5.09 18.04
C GLY A 117 24.05 4.20 17.01
N ARG A 118 22.74 3.93 17.18
CA ARG A 118 21.91 3.15 16.26
C ARG A 118 20.79 4.02 15.70
N SER A 119 20.51 3.85 14.42
CA SER A 119 19.39 4.45 13.71
C SER A 119 18.64 3.37 12.94
N LEU A 120 17.44 3.71 12.45
CA LEU A 120 16.73 2.84 11.51
C LEU A 120 17.49 2.74 10.18
N TYR A 121 17.94 3.89 9.68
CA TYR A 121 18.69 4.03 8.44
C TYR A 121 20.10 4.53 8.75
N GLU A 122 21.13 3.73 8.53
CA GLU A 122 22.48 4.11 8.93
C GLU A 122 23.07 5.29 8.13
N TRP A 123 22.59 5.52 6.90
CA TRP A 123 22.99 6.65 6.06
C TRP A 123 22.50 8.01 6.59
N THR A 124 21.69 8.03 7.65
CA THR A 124 21.27 9.26 8.34
C THR A 124 22.28 9.72 9.41
N ASP A 125 23.17 8.83 9.86
CA ASP A 125 24.17 9.14 10.88
C ASP A 125 25.44 9.72 10.23
N ALA A 126 25.68 11.01 10.44
CA ALA A 126 26.82 11.73 9.87
C ALA A 126 28.18 11.14 10.30
N ALA A 127 28.28 10.59 11.52
CA ALA A 127 29.53 9.98 11.99
C ALA A 127 29.83 8.68 11.21
N ARG A 128 28.79 7.88 10.91
CA ARG A 128 28.95 6.68 10.08
C ARG A 128 29.27 7.01 8.63
N VAL A 129 28.56 7.98 8.06
CA VAL A 129 28.82 8.44 6.68
C VAL A 129 30.25 8.97 6.54
N ALA A 130 30.79 9.67 7.53
CA ALA A 130 32.17 10.17 7.49
C ALA A 130 33.21 9.03 7.46
N GLY A 131 32.92 7.89 8.08
CA GLY A 131 33.79 6.72 8.14
C GLY A 131 33.67 5.75 6.96
N ASP A 132 32.65 5.89 6.12
CA ASP A 132 32.30 4.88 5.10
C ASP A 132 32.24 5.48 3.68
N GLU A 133 33.15 5.03 2.80
CA GLU A 133 33.20 5.52 1.41
C GLU A 133 31.98 5.13 0.57
N ALA A 134 31.37 3.96 0.83
CA ALA A 134 30.18 3.53 0.10
C ALA A 134 28.98 4.41 0.46
N LEU A 135 28.83 4.77 1.73
CA LEU A 135 27.78 5.71 2.16
C LEU A 135 28.00 7.10 1.56
N LYS A 136 29.26 7.59 1.52
CA LYS A 136 29.58 8.88 0.86
C LYS A 136 29.17 8.90 -0.60
N HIS A 137 29.47 7.84 -1.35
CA HIS A 137 29.08 7.74 -2.76
C HIS A 137 27.56 7.69 -2.96
N LYS A 138 26.80 7.24 -1.96
CA LYS A 138 25.34 7.15 -2.00
C LYS A 138 24.63 8.42 -1.53
N GLN A 139 25.30 9.36 -0.88
CA GLN A 139 24.72 10.62 -0.38
C GLN A 139 23.94 11.44 -1.43
N PRO A 140 24.31 11.48 -2.73
CA PRO A 140 23.49 12.16 -3.73
C PRO A 140 22.06 11.61 -3.83
N TYR A 141 21.87 10.33 -3.52
CA TYR A 141 20.55 9.66 -3.52
C TYR A 141 19.98 9.47 -2.10
N LEU A 142 20.78 8.95 -1.17
CA LEU A 142 20.44 8.68 0.23
C LEU A 142 20.80 9.87 1.13
N ASN A 143 19.96 10.89 1.08
CA ASN A 143 19.98 12.01 2.02
C ASN A 143 18.54 12.35 2.46
N ILE A 144 18.41 12.95 3.64
CA ILE A 144 17.10 13.17 4.28
C ILE A 144 16.16 14.03 3.40
N PRO A 145 16.55 15.22 2.89
CA PRO A 145 15.65 16.03 2.08
C PRO A 145 15.17 15.30 0.82
N PHE A 146 16.08 14.65 0.10
CA PHE A 146 15.74 14.00 -1.15
C PHE A 146 14.91 12.74 -0.93
N PHE A 147 15.16 11.97 0.13
CA PHE A 147 14.33 10.83 0.55
C PHE A 147 12.88 11.26 0.82
N VAL A 148 12.69 12.35 1.58
CA VAL A 148 11.35 12.85 1.92
C VAL A 148 10.62 13.37 0.68
N VAL A 149 11.29 14.17 -0.15
CA VAL A 149 10.71 14.70 -1.41
C VAL A 149 10.29 13.56 -2.33
N ARG A 150 11.14 12.54 -2.51
CA ARG A 150 10.80 11.36 -3.30
C ARG A 150 9.58 10.62 -2.75
N GLY A 151 9.55 10.39 -1.43
CA GLY A 151 8.38 9.79 -0.77
C GLY A 151 7.08 10.55 -1.06
N VAL A 152 7.10 11.88 -0.93
CA VAL A 152 5.94 12.73 -1.25
C VAL A 152 5.55 12.64 -2.73
N ILE A 153 6.53 12.61 -3.65
CA ILE A 153 6.28 12.44 -5.09
C ILE A 153 5.60 11.09 -5.38
N TYR A 154 6.04 10.00 -4.75
CA TYR A 154 5.42 8.68 -4.93
C TYR A 154 3.94 8.71 -4.50
N PHE A 155 3.67 9.21 -3.29
CA PHE A 155 2.30 9.31 -2.79
C PHE A 155 1.44 10.26 -3.63
N ALA A 156 1.99 11.39 -4.10
CA ALA A 156 1.28 12.31 -4.97
C ALA A 156 0.90 11.65 -6.30
N ALA A 157 1.82 10.90 -6.91
CA ALA A 157 1.56 10.16 -8.15
C ALA A 157 0.47 9.10 -7.94
N TRP A 158 0.58 8.26 -6.90
CA TRP A 158 -0.40 7.22 -6.61
C TRP A 158 -1.77 7.80 -6.28
N PHE A 159 -1.81 8.83 -5.42
CA PHE A 159 -3.05 9.51 -5.05
C PHE A 159 -3.74 10.13 -6.26
N PHE A 160 -3.00 10.85 -7.10
CA PHE A 160 -3.55 11.49 -8.30
C PHE A 160 -4.16 10.46 -9.25
N LEU A 161 -3.43 9.38 -9.56
CA LEU A 161 -3.89 8.35 -10.49
C LEU A 161 -5.05 7.54 -9.91
N ALA A 162 -5.00 7.20 -8.61
CA ALA A 162 -6.11 6.55 -7.93
C ALA A 162 -7.36 7.43 -7.97
N ASN A 163 -7.26 8.72 -7.61
CA ASN A 163 -8.39 9.63 -7.60
C ASN A 163 -8.98 9.81 -9.00
N LEU A 164 -8.14 9.86 -10.03
CA LEU A 164 -8.56 9.96 -11.43
C LEU A 164 -9.40 8.75 -11.86
N LEU A 165 -8.93 7.53 -11.59
CA LEU A 165 -9.66 6.29 -11.88
C LEU A 165 -10.95 6.18 -11.07
N ASN A 166 -10.90 6.44 -9.75
CA ASN A 166 -12.08 6.40 -8.88
C ASN A 166 -13.16 7.40 -9.35
N ARG A 167 -12.76 8.62 -9.74
CA ARG A 167 -13.68 9.65 -10.23
C ARG A 167 -14.37 9.23 -11.53
N TRP A 168 -13.61 8.76 -12.52
CA TRP A 168 -14.18 8.32 -13.79
C TRP A 168 -15.04 7.07 -13.64
N SER A 169 -14.69 6.18 -12.71
CA SER A 169 -15.50 5.01 -12.39
C SER A 169 -16.85 5.40 -11.77
N ALA A 170 -16.86 6.38 -10.87
CA ALA A 170 -18.10 6.91 -10.29
C ALA A 170 -18.95 7.69 -11.32
N GLU A 171 -18.29 8.44 -12.22
CA GLU A 171 -18.95 9.13 -13.33
C GLU A 171 -19.59 8.13 -14.31
N GLN A 172 -18.92 6.99 -14.55
CA GLN A 172 -19.44 5.92 -15.41
C GLN A 172 -20.71 5.30 -14.80
N ASP A 173 -20.76 5.10 -13.48
CA ASP A 173 -21.96 4.57 -12.81
C ASP A 173 -23.15 5.52 -12.93
N THR A 174 -22.90 6.83 -12.94
CA THR A 174 -23.96 7.85 -12.99
C THR A 174 -24.45 8.12 -14.41
N THR A 175 -23.54 8.16 -15.39
CA THR A 175 -23.84 8.58 -16.77
C THR A 175 -24.04 7.42 -17.73
N GLY A 176 -23.48 6.24 -17.43
CA GLY A 176 -23.41 5.11 -18.34
C GLY A 176 -22.52 5.34 -19.58
N ASP A 177 -21.73 6.43 -19.64
CA ASP A 177 -20.96 6.78 -20.84
C ASP A 177 -19.86 5.74 -21.14
N PRO A 178 -19.93 5.01 -22.28
CA PRO A 178 -18.92 4.02 -22.64
C PRO A 178 -17.53 4.62 -22.90
N ARG A 179 -17.43 5.93 -23.16
CA ARG A 179 -16.14 6.63 -23.34
C ARG A 179 -15.32 6.66 -22.06
N LEU A 180 -15.96 6.68 -20.88
CA LEU A 180 -15.26 6.64 -19.60
C LEU A 180 -14.54 5.31 -19.38
N ARG A 181 -15.16 4.20 -19.79
CA ARG A 181 -14.49 2.89 -19.80
C ARG A 181 -13.23 2.92 -20.66
N ARG A 182 -13.30 3.55 -21.84
CA ARG A 182 -12.15 3.66 -22.75
C ARG A 182 -11.05 4.55 -22.16
N LYS A 183 -11.40 5.69 -21.54
CA LYS A 183 -10.43 6.55 -20.84
C LYS A 183 -9.69 5.82 -19.73
N MET A 184 -10.41 5.04 -18.91
CA MET A 184 -9.80 4.23 -17.86
C MET A 184 -8.87 3.16 -18.45
N GLN A 185 -9.31 2.47 -19.51
CA GLN A 185 -8.46 1.50 -20.24
C GLN A 185 -7.16 2.12 -20.74
N ASP A 186 -7.25 3.26 -21.44
CA ASP A 186 -6.10 3.89 -22.09
C ASP A 186 -5.11 4.45 -21.06
N ILE A 187 -5.59 5.02 -19.94
CA ILE A 187 -4.70 5.54 -18.90
C ILE A 187 -4.05 4.42 -18.07
N SER A 188 -4.72 3.27 -17.89
CA SER A 188 -4.26 2.24 -16.98
C SER A 188 -2.89 1.67 -17.36
N GLY A 189 -2.51 1.67 -18.64
CA GLY A 189 -1.15 1.33 -19.06
C GLY A 189 -0.10 2.28 -18.47
N VAL A 190 -0.38 3.59 -18.50
CA VAL A 190 0.45 4.61 -17.86
C VAL A 190 0.47 4.42 -16.35
N VAL A 191 -0.67 4.09 -15.73
CA VAL A 191 -0.74 3.85 -14.28
C VAL A 191 0.15 2.69 -13.86
N ILE A 192 0.12 1.57 -14.59
CA ILE A 192 0.98 0.41 -14.30
C ILE A 192 2.46 0.79 -14.41
N LEU A 193 2.86 1.54 -15.44
CA LEU A 193 4.25 2.00 -15.59
C LEU A 193 4.68 2.90 -14.43
N VAL A 194 3.86 3.89 -14.10
CA VAL A 194 4.15 4.82 -12.99
C VAL A 194 4.23 4.07 -11.68
N VAL A 195 3.25 3.20 -11.36
CA VAL A 195 3.25 2.38 -10.14
C VAL A 195 4.47 1.46 -10.11
N GLY A 196 4.80 0.76 -11.19
CA GLY A 196 5.96 -0.13 -11.24
C GLY A 196 7.27 0.60 -10.95
N LEU A 197 7.49 1.78 -11.58
CA LEU A 197 8.69 2.58 -11.36
C LEU A 197 8.73 3.16 -9.95
N THR A 198 7.66 3.85 -9.53
CA THR A 198 7.63 4.54 -8.24
C THR A 198 7.61 3.57 -7.05
N ALA A 199 6.94 2.41 -7.16
CA ALA A 199 6.99 1.36 -6.15
C ALA A 199 8.39 0.73 -6.06
N THR A 200 9.10 0.60 -7.19
CA THR A 200 10.50 0.13 -7.19
C THR A 200 11.39 1.10 -6.43
N PHE A 201 11.30 2.40 -6.72
CA PHE A 201 12.09 3.40 -5.98
C PHE A 201 11.66 3.52 -4.51
N ALA A 202 10.36 3.38 -4.20
CA ALA A 202 9.88 3.32 -2.83
C ALA A 202 10.42 2.09 -2.08
N ALA A 203 10.54 0.93 -2.74
CA ALA A 203 11.18 -0.25 -2.18
C ALA A 203 12.67 0.01 -1.91
N PHE A 204 13.37 0.67 -2.83
CA PHE A 204 14.78 1.02 -2.63
C PHE A 204 14.96 1.98 -1.46
N ASP A 205 14.13 3.01 -1.38
CA ASP A 205 14.17 4.00 -0.30
C ASP A 205 13.80 3.37 1.03
N TRP A 206 12.62 2.76 1.15
CA TRP A 206 12.10 2.38 2.47
C TRP A 206 12.62 1.03 2.96
N GLY A 207 12.93 0.10 2.05
CA GLY A 207 13.38 -1.25 2.37
C GLY A 207 14.87 -1.44 2.16
N MET A 208 15.35 -1.35 0.91
CA MET A 208 16.74 -1.66 0.57
C MET A 208 17.74 -0.76 1.30
N SER A 209 17.42 0.53 1.47
CA SER A 209 18.33 1.48 2.13
C SER A 209 18.51 1.25 3.63
N LEU A 210 17.76 0.33 4.24
CA LEU A 210 18.06 -0.17 5.59
C LEU A 210 19.44 -0.84 5.65
N GLU A 211 19.85 -1.47 4.55
CA GLU A 211 21.16 -2.10 4.37
C GLU A 211 21.86 -1.50 3.14
N PRO A 212 22.45 -0.30 3.27
CA PRO A 212 22.96 0.45 2.13
C PRO A 212 24.25 -0.13 1.56
N HIS A 213 24.86 -1.17 2.13
CA HIS A 213 25.95 -1.91 1.45
C HIS A 213 25.43 -2.97 0.50
N TRP A 214 24.17 -3.36 0.64
CA TRP A 214 23.51 -4.32 -0.23
C TRP A 214 22.76 -3.64 -1.38
N PHE A 215 22.73 -4.29 -2.54
CA PHE A 215 21.96 -3.82 -3.70
C PHE A 215 21.42 -4.99 -4.51
N SER A 216 20.22 -4.84 -5.06
CA SER A 216 19.58 -5.87 -5.87
C SER A 216 18.55 -5.27 -6.82
N THR A 217 18.78 -5.40 -8.12
CA THR A 217 17.87 -4.86 -9.14
C THR A 217 16.50 -5.52 -9.11
N ILE A 218 16.41 -6.80 -8.74
CA ILE A 218 15.15 -7.55 -8.66
C ILE A 218 14.35 -7.26 -7.39
N TYR A 219 14.94 -6.61 -6.38
CA TYR A 219 14.26 -6.35 -5.11
C TYR A 219 12.96 -5.55 -5.29
N GLY A 220 12.96 -4.54 -6.17
CA GLY A 220 11.76 -3.77 -6.48
C GLY A 220 10.63 -4.64 -7.04
N LEU A 221 10.96 -5.60 -7.90
CA LEU A 221 9.99 -6.55 -8.46
C LEU A 221 9.46 -7.50 -7.38
N ILE A 222 10.31 -8.00 -6.48
CA ILE A 222 9.90 -8.85 -5.36
C ILE A 222 8.89 -8.10 -4.47
N VAL A 223 9.19 -6.84 -4.14
CA VAL A 223 8.29 -6.00 -3.36
C VAL A 223 6.97 -5.75 -4.10
N LEU A 224 7.02 -5.42 -5.39
CA LEU A 224 5.83 -5.18 -6.20
C LEU A 224 4.94 -6.42 -6.27
N SER A 225 5.51 -7.61 -6.49
CA SER A 225 4.79 -8.88 -6.45
C SER A 225 4.19 -9.16 -5.08
N GLY A 226 4.94 -8.91 -4.00
CA GLY A 226 4.45 -9.05 -2.62
C GLY A 226 3.29 -8.09 -2.30
N TRP A 227 3.36 -6.85 -2.78
CA TRP A 227 2.28 -5.86 -2.66
C TRP A 227 1.05 -6.28 -3.48
N GLY A 228 1.24 -6.78 -4.70
CA GLY A 228 0.18 -7.36 -5.53
C GLY A 228 -0.49 -8.56 -4.87
N LEU A 229 0.29 -9.48 -4.31
CA LEU A 229 -0.20 -10.66 -3.59
C LEU A 229 -1.01 -10.25 -2.35
N SER A 230 -0.46 -9.32 -1.56
CA SER A 230 -1.11 -8.81 -0.34
C SER A 230 -2.44 -8.11 -0.66
N ALA A 231 -2.48 -7.30 -1.71
CA ALA A 231 -3.69 -6.62 -2.16
C ALA A 231 -4.77 -7.61 -2.61
N LEU A 232 -4.41 -8.62 -3.41
CA LEU A 232 -5.35 -9.62 -3.89
C LEU A 232 -5.86 -10.51 -2.74
N ALA A 233 -4.97 -10.97 -1.85
CA ALA A 233 -5.34 -11.73 -0.66
C ALA A 233 -6.33 -10.94 0.21
N PHE A 234 -6.01 -9.67 0.48
CA PHE A 234 -6.89 -8.79 1.26
C PHE A 234 -8.27 -8.63 0.61
N VAL A 235 -8.33 -8.38 -0.70
CA VAL A 235 -9.59 -8.24 -1.43
C VAL A 235 -10.41 -9.54 -1.41
N ILE A 236 -9.79 -10.70 -1.58
CA ILE A 236 -10.48 -12.00 -1.48
C ILE A 236 -11.05 -12.21 -0.06
N THR A 237 -10.27 -11.89 0.97
CA THR A 237 -10.75 -11.97 2.36
C THR A 237 -11.96 -11.07 2.59
N VAL A 238 -11.90 -9.81 2.15
CA VAL A 238 -13.03 -8.87 2.25
C VAL A 238 -14.24 -9.35 1.45
N ALA A 239 -14.03 -9.84 0.22
CA ALA A 239 -15.10 -10.39 -0.62
C ALA A 239 -15.78 -11.61 0.02
N THR A 240 -15.01 -12.44 0.74
CA THR A 240 -15.53 -13.60 1.48
C THR A 240 -16.45 -13.21 2.64
N PHE A 241 -16.24 -12.05 3.25
CA PHE A 241 -17.19 -11.53 4.24
C PHE A 241 -18.42 -10.91 3.56
N LEU A 242 -18.21 -10.15 2.48
CA LEU A 242 -19.28 -9.43 1.80
C LEU A 242 -20.24 -10.34 1.02
N ARG A 243 -19.81 -11.51 0.53
CA ARG A 243 -20.70 -12.48 -0.16
C ARG A 243 -21.91 -12.94 0.66
N HIS A 244 -21.92 -12.70 1.98
CA HIS A 244 -23.04 -13.05 2.86
C HIS A 244 -24.06 -11.91 2.99
N HIS A 245 -23.85 -10.78 2.32
CA HIS A 245 -24.67 -9.56 2.45
C HIS A 245 -25.08 -9.02 1.08
N GLU A 246 -26.31 -8.49 0.97
CA GLU A 246 -26.76 -7.79 -0.23
C GLU A 246 -25.94 -6.51 -0.49
N PRO A 247 -25.71 -6.13 -1.76
CA PRO A 247 -26.09 -6.84 -2.99
C PRO A 247 -25.05 -7.88 -3.45
N MET A 248 -24.00 -8.12 -2.65
CA MET A 248 -22.84 -8.92 -3.06
C MET A 248 -23.11 -10.42 -3.01
N ASN A 249 -24.08 -10.87 -2.22
CA ASN A 249 -24.58 -12.25 -2.21
C ASN A 249 -25.08 -12.72 -3.58
N ASP A 250 -25.71 -11.83 -4.35
CA ASP A 250 -26.21 -12.13 -5.70
C ASP A 250 -25.16 -11.84 -6.78
N ALA A 251 -24.33 -10.80 -6.58
CA ALA A 251 -23.31 -10.40 -7.54
C ALA A 251 -22.10 -11.36 -7.56
N TYR A 252 -21.75 -11.97 -6.43
CA TYR A 252 -20.60 -12.87 -6.34
C TYR A 252 -20.98 -14.32 -6.59
N GLN A 253 -20.32 -14.91 -7.60
CA GLN A 253 -20.48 -16.31 -7.95
C GLN A 253 -19.22 -17.11 -7.57
N PRO A 254 -19.33 -18.43 -7.33
CA PRO A 254 -18.18 -19.28 -7.02
C PRO A 254 -17.06 -19.19 -8.06
N LEU A 255 -17.40 -18.99 -9.34
CA LEU A 255 -16.43 -18.84 -10.42
C LEU A 255 -15.53 -17.61 -10.23
N HIS A 256 -16.06 -16.50 -9.70
CA HIS A 256 -15.25 -15.31 -9.42
C HIS A 256 -14.16 -15.59 -8.37
N PHE A 257 -14.52 -16.32 -7.30
CA PHE A 257 -13.54 -16.73 -6.28
C PHE A 257 -12.51 -17.71 -6.81
N HIS A 258 -12.90 -18.60 -7.73
CA HIS A 258 -11.97 -19.51 -8.38
C HIS A 258 -10.98 -18.76 -9.28
N ASP A 259 -11.42 -17.76 -10.02
CA ASP A 259 -10.55 -16.91 -10.84
C ASP A 259 -9.59 -16.08 -9.97
N TRP A 260 -10.08 -15.47 -8.89
CA TRP A 260 -9.20 -14.78 -7.93
C TRP A 260 -8.21 -15.73 -7.26
N GLY A 261 -8.61 -16.96 -6.96
CA GLY A 261 -7.73 -17.99 -6.42
C GLY A 261 -6.60 -18.38 -7.38
N LYS A 262 -6.88 -18.50 -8.69
CA LYS A 262 -5.84 -18.72 -9.71
C LYS A 262 -4.87 -17.56 -9.80
N LEU A 263 -5.38 -16.32 -9.80
CA LEU A 263 -4.54 -15.12 -9.82
C LEU A 263 -3.66 -15.04 -8.58
N LEU A 264 -4.19 -15.39 -7.41
CA LEU A 264 -3.45 -15.44 -6.16
C LEU A 264 -2.33 -16.47 -6.22
N LEU A 265 -2.62 -17.69 -6.68
CA LEU A 265 -1.64 -18.77 -6.84
C LEU A 265 -0.52 -18.38 -7.83
N THR A 266 -0.82 -17.57 -8.84
CA THR A 266 0.18 -17.14 -9.84
C THR A 266 1.23 -16.19 -9.25
N LEU A 267 0.94 -15.53 -8.13
CA LEU A 267 1.85 -14.58 -7.47
C LEU A 267 2.67 -15.19 -6.33
N VAL A 268 2.51 -16.49 -6.05
CA VAL A 268 3.26 -17.26 -5.04
C VAL A 268 4.42 -17.99 -5.69
#